data_AF-A0A419E6W0-F1
#
_entry.id   AF-A0A419E6W0-F1
#
_cell.length_a   1.000
_cell.length_b   1.000
_cell.length_c   1.000
_cell.angle_alpha   90.00
_cell.angle_beta   90.00
_cell.angle_gamma   90.00
#
_symmetry.space_group_name_H-M   'P 1'
#
loop_
_entity.id
_entity.type
_entity.pdbx_description
1 polymer ?
#
loop_
_entity_poly.entity_id
_entity_poly.type
_entity_poly.pdbx_seq_one_letter_code
_entity_poly.pdbx_strand_id
1 'polypeptide(L)'
;HIAKLLRAKSQILVAFGSCANEGCIPGLANLSNSHEIITTAFNTVSTDNPNKIYPQTSYNMPEGEIHIPTIYPVLKTLDQVVDVDYYMPGCPPESHQIAAVIDLVIQVLQGKAELPPKGAVIGAGNSTVCDECTRKRNVKSITSFKRIFGQPIDPELCLLEQGIPCNGIATRSGCNARCPTAGAQCIGCYGPAEGVVDYGARLITGFASVIDSKDPDEIDRILDGIPDPTGQFYRFNLAGSLLRAGKSAWNKEKV
;
A
#
# COMPACT_ATOMS: atom_id res chain seq x y z
N HIS A 1 -4.69 -4.90 -20.59
CA HIS A 1 -4.32 -5.83 -21.68
C HIS A 1 -3.13 -6.71 -21.27
N ILE A 2 -1.96 -6.14 -20.95
CA ILE A 2 -0.74 -6.89 -20.62
C ILE A 2 -0.92 -7.93 -19.50
N ALA A 3 -1.59 -7.58 -18.41
CA ALA A 3 -1.86 -8.53 -17.32
C ALA A 3 -2.59 -9.81 -17.80
N LYS A 4 -3.59 -9.67 -18.68
CA LYS A 4 -4.33 -10.80 -19.26
C LYS A 4 -3.45 -11.64 -20.18
N LEU A 5 -2.59 -11.00 -20.97
CA LEU A 5 -1.63 -11.68 -21.84
C LEU A 5 -0.59 -12.46 -21.03
N LEU A 6 -0.05 -11.87 -19.96
CA LEU A 6 0.87 -12.54 -19.06
C LEU A 6 0.20 -13.76 -18.40
N ARG A 7 -0.99 -13.59 -17.83
CA ARG A 7 -1.74 -14.72 -17.24
C ARG A 7 -1.95 -15.86 -18.23
N ALA A 8 -2.32 -15.56 -19.48
CA ALA A 8 -2.55 -16.58 -20.51
C ALA A 8 -1.28 -17.33 -20.93
N LYS A 9 -0.11 -16.72 -20.77
CA LYS A 9 1.20 -17.30 -21.12
C LYS A 9 1.98 -17.86 -19.94
N SER A 10 1.53 -17.62 -18.71
CA SER A 10 2.20 -18.01 -17.48
C SER A 10 1.57 -19.26 -16.85
N GLN A 11 2.42 -20.23 -16.51
CA GLN A 11 2.02 -21.34 -15.62
C GLN A 11 1.82 -20.84 -14.19
N ILE A 12 2.74 -19.99 -13.71
CA ILE A 12 2.69 -19.33 -12.40
C ILE A 12 2.73 -17.82 -12.63
N LEU A 13 1.79 -17.08 -12.05
CA LEU A 13 1.76 -15.63 -12.02
C LEU A 13 1.83 -15.14 -10.56
N VAL A 14 2.79 -14.26 -10.29
CA VAL A 14 3.02 -13.69 -8.96
C VAL A 14 2.68 -12.21 -8.97
N ALA A 15 1.89 -11.74 -7.99
CA ALA A 15 1.74 -10.32 -7.71
C ALA A 15 3.01 -9.80 -7.03
N PHE A 16 3.93 -9.29 -7.85
CA PHE A 16 5.26 -8.90 -7.42
C PHE A 16 5.31 -7.42 -6.98
N GLY A 17 5.51 -7.20 -5.68
CA GLY A 17 5.58 -5.88 -5.04
C GLY A 17 4.21 -5.29 -4.66
N SER A 18 4.21 -4.37 -3.69
CA SER A 18 3.01 -3.73 -3.13
C SER A 18 2.06 -3.19 -4.23
N CYS A 19 2.58 -2.63 -5.33
CA CYS A 19 1.75 -2.16 -6.43
C CYS A 19 0.85 -3.25 -7.02
N ALA A 20 1.40 -4.45 -7.24
CA ALA A 20 0.65 -5.56 -7.81
C ALA A 20 -0.30 -6.20 -6.79
N ASN A 21 0.12 -6.28 -5.52
CA ASN A 21 -0.65 -6.91 -4.44
C ASN A 21 -1.84 -6.05 -3.98
N GLU A 22 -1.61 -4.76 -3.77
CA GLU A 22 -2.53 -3.87 -3.03
C GLU A 22 -2.75 -2.49 -3.68
N GLY A 23 -2.04 -2.20 -4.77
CA GLY A 23 -2.14 -0.98 -5.57
C GLY A 23 -1.11 0.08 -5.23
N CYS A 24 -0.52 0.02 -4.03
CA CYS A 24 0.52 0.92 -3.52
C CYS A 24 0.08 2.41 -3.53
N ILE A 25 1.04 3.30 -3.41
CA ILE A 25 0.90 4.76 -3.42
C ILE A 25 0.07 5.26 -4.62
N PRO A 26 0.24 4.75 -5.86
CA PRO A 26 -0.62 5.16 -6.98
C PRO A 26 -2.11 4.92 -6.73
N GLY A 27 -2.46 3.95 -5.89
CA GLY A 27 -3.85 3.68 -5.49
C GLY A 27 -4.52 4.85 -4.76
N LEU A 28 -3.76 5.77 -4.15
CA LEU A 28 -4.32 6.99 -3.54
C LEU A 28 -4.99 7.92 -4.56
N ALA A 29 -4.62 7.82 -5.84
CA ALA A 29 -5.30 8.53 -6.91
C ALA A 29 -6.79 8.19 -7.01
N ASN A 30 -7.21 7.03 -6.46
CA ASN A 30 -8.62 6.62 -6.37
C ASN A 30 -9.47 7.52 -5.44
N LEU A 31 -8.90 8.52 -4.77
CA LEU A 31 -9.65 9.54 -4.02
C LEU A 31 -10.23 10.64 -4.90
N SER A 32 -9.70 10.80 -6.12
CA SER A 32 -10.11 11.81 -7.10
C SER A 32 -10.61 11.14 -8.37
N ASN A 33 -11.28 11.92 -9.21
CA ASN A 33 -11.62 11.47 -10.56
C ASN A 33 -10.40 11.54 -11.49
N SER A 34 -10.42 10.77 -12.57
CA SER A 34 -9.35 10.73 -13.58
C SER A 34 -9.06 12.10 -14.21
N HIS A 35 -10.09 12.90 -14.44
CA HIS A 35 -9.96 14.23 -15.02
C HIS A 35 -9.14 15.20 -14.14
N GLU A 36 -9.33 15.17 -12.82
CA GLU A 36 -8.56 15.97 -11.87
C GLU A 36 -7.08 15.59 -11.93
N ILE A 37 -6.77 14.29 -11.99
CA ILE A 37 -5.39 13.80 -12.11
C ILE A 37 -4.74 14.36 -13.39
N ILE A 38 -5.43 14.26 -14.52
CA ILE A 38 -4.95 14.77 -15.81
C ILE A 38 -4.82 16.30 -15.76
N THR A 39 -5.80 17.00 -15.18
CA THR A 39 -5.78 18.46 -15.06
C THR A 39 -4.62 18.93 -14.20
N THR A 40 -4.36 18.28 -13.07
CA THR A 40 -3.21 18.59 -12.21
C THR A 40 -1.88 18.29 -12.92
N ALA A 41 -1.81 17.30 -13.80
CA ALA A 41 -0.58 17.01 -14.55
C ALA A 41 -0.32 18.00 -15.69
N PHE A 42 -1.38 18.50 -16.36
CA PHE A 42 -1.26 19.24 -17.63
C PHE A 42 -1.78 20.70 -17.58
N ASN A 43 -2.27 21.17 -16.43
CA ASN A 43 -2.80 22.52 -16.29
C ASN A 43 -2.63 23.05 -14.85
N THR A 44 -1.41 23.50 -14.53
CA THR A 44 -1.09 24.15 -13.25
C THR A 44 -0.34 25.46 -13.48
N VAL A 45 -0.04 26.19 -12.40
CA VAL A 45 0.63 27.50 -12.45
C VAL A 45 1.96 27.49 -13.21
N SER A 46 2.67 26.35 -13.22
CA SER A 46 3.95 26.20 -13.91
C SER A 46 3.83 25.54 -15.28
N THR A 47 2.63 25.13 -15.70
CA THR A 47 2.42 24.45 -16.97
C THR A 47 2.13 25.45 -18.08
N ASP A 48 2.99 25.52 -19.10
CA ASP A 48 2.73 26.30 -20.31
C ASP A 48 1.72 25.57 -21.21
N ASN A 49 0.43 25.85 -20.98
CA ASN A 49 -0.67 25.26 -21.73
C ASN A 49 -1.80 26.29 -21.97
N PRO A 50 -1.53 27.37 -22.74
CA PRO A 50 -2.49 28.46 -22.94
C PRO A 50 -3.80 28.01 -23.60
N ASN A 51 -3.73 26.93 -24.40
CA ASN A 51 -4.86 26.38 -25.14
C ASN A 51 -5.59 25.26 -24.38
N LYS A 52 -5.15 24.92 -23.15
CA LYS A 52 -5.73 23.85 -22.31
C LYS A 52 -5.90 22.53 -23.07
N ILE A 53 -4.85 22.12 -23.78
CA ILE A 53 -4.81 20.87 -24.51
C ILE A 53 -4.50 19.75 -23.52
N TYR A 54 -5.27 18.67 -23.58
CA TYR A 54 -5.11 17.49 -22.75
C TYR A 54 -4.79 16.26 -23.62
N PRO A 55 -4.10 15.24 -23.08
CA PRO A 55 -3.83 14.01 -23.81
C PRO A 55 -5.10 13.35 -24.33
N GLN A 56 -5.12 12.99 -25.61
CA GLN A 56 -6.19 12.23 -26.26
C GLN A 56 -5.72 10.81 -26.53
N THR A 57 -6.60 9.82 -26.38
CA THR A 57 -6.25 8.40 -26.57
C THR A 57 -5.94 8.02 -28.02
N SER A 58 -6.46 8.80 -28.97
CA SER A 58 -6.18 8.69 -30.40
C SER A 58 -5.85 10.07 -30.95
N TYR A 59 -4.87 10.14 -31.85
CA TYR A 59 -4.55 11.37 -32.58
C TYR A 59 -4.11 11.04 -34.02
N ASN A 60 -4.57 11.83 -34.98
CA ASN A 60 -4.21 11.66 -36.39
C ASN A 60 -2.96 12.47 -36.71
N MET A 61 -1.84 11.78 -36.95
CA MET A 61 -0.59 12.35 -37.46
C MET A 61 -0.49 12.15 -38.98
N PRO A 62 0.38 12.91 -39.69
CA PRO A 62 0.67 12.66 -41.09
C PRO A 62 1.11 11.21 -41.40
N GLU A 63 1.77 10.55 -40.46
CA GLU A 63 2.26 9.17 -40.57
C GLU A 63 1.20 8.11 -40.23
N GLY A 64 0.03 8.50 -39.70
CA GLY A 64 -1.06 7.61 -39.32
C GLY A 64 -1.71 7.96 -37.98
N GLU A 65 -2.73 7.17 -37.60
CA GLU A 65 -3.36 7.29 -36.28
C GLU A 65 -2.44 6.68 -35.20
N ILE A 66 -2.13 7.47 -34.18
CA ILE A 66 -1.38 7.03 -33.00
C ILE A 66 -2.31 6.88 -31.81
N HIS A 67 -2.00 5.93 -30.93
CA HIS A 67 -2.81 5.64 -29.74
C HIS A 67 -1.97 5.65 -28.47
N ILE A 68 -2.53 6.21 -27.39
CA ILE A 68 -1.99 6.10 -26.03
C ILE A 68 -3.01 5.39 -25.11
N PRO A 69 -2.55 4.73 -24.02
CA PRO A 69 -3.45 4.06 -23.10
C PRO A 69 -4.46 5.00 -22.43
N THR A 70 -5.69 4.53 -22.27
CA THR A 70 -6.71 5.21 -21.47
C THR A 70 -6.44 5.00 -19.98
N ILE A 71 -6.48 6.09 -19.20
CA ILE A 71 -6.48 6.03 -17.74
C ILE A 71 -7.86 5.52 -17.29
N TYR A 72 -7.87 4.42 -16.53
CA TYR A 72 -9.12 3.92 -15.95
C TYR A 72 -9.56 4.83 -14.79
N PRO A 73 -10.88 4.97 -14.52
CA PRO A 73 -11.36 5.80 -13.42
C PRO A 73 -10.85 5.38 -12.04
N VAL A 74 -10.55 4.09 -11.88
CA VAL A 74 -10.10 3.49 -10.61
C VAL A 74 -8.94 2.54 -10.91
N LEU A 75 -7.84 2.71 -10.18
CA LEU A 75 -6.72 1.78 -10.13
C LEU A 75 -7.15 0.48 -9.46
N LYS A 76 -6.72 -0.63 -10.05
CA LYS A 76 -7.01 -1.98 -9.58
C LYS A 76 -5.72 -2.73 -9.27
N THR A 77 -5.77 -3.62 -8.28
CA THR A 77 -4.71 -4.60 -8.02
C THR A 77 -4.64 -5.64 -9.14
N LEU A 78 -3.56 -6.42 -9.20
CA LEU A 78 -3.39 -7.41 -10.26
C LEU A 78 -4.46 -8.51 -10.19
N ASP A 79 -4.78 -8.98 -8.98
CA ASP A 79 -5.75 -10.05 -8.71
C ASP A 79 -7.21 -9.62 -8.92
N GLN A 80 -7.51 -8.31 -8.92
CA GLN A 80 -8.79 -7.76 -9.36
C GLN A 80 -8.98 -7.82 -10.89
N VAL A 81 -7.93 -8.10 -11.66
CA VAL A 81 -7.94 -8.09 -13.13
C VAL A 81 -7.71 -9.48 -13.72
N VAL A 82 -6.83 -10.29 -13.11
CA VAL A 82 -6.49 -11.65 -13.54
C VAL A 82 -6.26 -12.56 -12.33
N ASP A 83 -6.42 -13.86 -12.51
CA ASP A 83 -6.12 -14.84 -11.45
C ASP A 83 -4.62 -14.92 -11.15
N VAL A 84 -4.24 -14.73 -9.88
CA VAL A 84 -2.85 -14.71 -9.41
C VAL A 84 -2.60 -15.94 -8.53
N ASP A 85 -1.42 -16.53 -8.64
CA ASP A 85 -1.06 -17.74 -7.90
C ASP A 85 -0.43 -17.43 -6.54
N TYR A 86 0.45 -16.41 -6.47
CA TYR A 86 1.15 -16.03 -5.24
C TYR A 86 1.32 -14.52 -5.12
N TYR A 87 1.59 -14.08 -3.89
CA TYR A 87 1.73 -12.67 -3.53
C TYR A 87 3.11 -12.43 -2.93
N MET A 88 3.88 -11.46 -3.43
CA MET A 88 5.16 -11.06 -2.83
C MET A 88 5.12 -9.58 -2.47
N PRO A 89 4.99 -9.23 -1.18
CA PRO A 89 4.77 -7.86 -0.73
C PRO A 89 6.08 -7.06 -0.65
N GLY A 90 5.94 -5.74 -0.47
CA GLY A 90 7.05 -4.81 -0.28
C GLY A 90 7.08 -3.71 -1.33
N CYS A 91 7.55 -2.51 -0.94
CA CYS A 91 7.70 -1.36 -1.83
C CYS A 91 9.14 -0.80 -1.77
N PRO A 92 10.13 -1.50 -2.33
CA PRO A 92 10.05 -2.81 -3.00
C PRO A 92 10.20 -4.01 -2.04
N PRO A 93 9.93 -5.26 -2.49
CA PRO A 93 10.39 -6.47 -1.81
C PRO A 93 11.92 -6.45 -1.69
N GLU A 94 12.49 -7.03 -0.63
CA GLU A 94 13.93 -7.03 -0.41
C GLU A 94 14.65 -8.05 -1.31
N SER A 95 15.85 -7.71 -1.78
CA SER A 95 16.59 -8.55 -2.74
C SER A 95 16.81 -9.99 -2.29
N HIS A 96 17.05 -10.21 -0.99
CA HIS A 96 17.23 -11.54 -0.42
C HIS A 96 15.92 -12.37 -0.43
N GLN A 97 14.76 -11.72 -0.31
CA GLN A 97 13.45 -12.38 -0.41
C GLN A 97 13.16 -12.80 -1.84
N ILE A 98 13.52 -11.94 -2.81
CA ILE A 98 13.42 -12.24 -4.24
C ILE A 98 14.28 -13.46 -4.58
N ALA A 99 15.54 -13.47 -4.12
CA ALA A 99 16.44 -14.61 -4.29
C ALA A 99 15.87 -15.88 -3.66
N ALA A 100 15.40 -15.82 -2.42
CA ALA A 100 14.83 -16.98 -1.72
C ALA A 100 13.62 -17.58 -2.45
N VAL A 101 12.77 -16.76 -3.07
CA VAL A 101 11.63 -17.25 -3.86
C VAL A 101 12.08 -17.86 -5.19
N ILE A 102 13.07 -17.28 -5.85
CA ILE A 102 13.66 -17.90 -7.05
C ILE A 102 14.28 -19.26 -6.71
N ASP A 103 15.03 -19.33 -5.60
CA ASP A 103 15.64 -20.57 -5.13
C ASP A 103 14.59 -21.64 -4.81
N LEU A 104 13.48 -21.26 -4.16
CA LEU A 104 12.35 -22.16 -3.91
C LEU A 104 11.78 -22.71 -5.22
N VAL A 105 11.56 -21.86 -6.22
CA VAL A 105 11.06 -22.29 -7.54
C VAL A 105 12.04 -23.25 -8.21
N ILE A 106 13.35 -22.98 -8.15
CA ILE A 106 14.39 -23.88 -8.68
C ILE A 106 14.35 -25.24 -7.97
N GLN A 107 14.22 -25.25 -6.64
CA GLN A 107 14.13 -26.48 -5.86
C GLN A 107 12.89 -27.30 -6.20
N VAL A 108 11.74 -26.65 -6.43
CA VAL A 108 10.51 -27.30 -6.89
C VAL A 108 10.71 -27.94 -8.26
N LEU A 109 11.34 -27.23 -9.20
CA LEU A 109 11.64 -27.78 -10.53
C LEU A 109 12.61 -28.98 -10.49
N GLN A 110 13.45 -29.05 -9.46
CA GLN A 110 14.34 -30.19 -9.21
C GLN A 110 13.69 -31.33 -8.40
N GLY A 111 12.41 -31.19 -8.02
CA GLY A 111 11.70 -32.17 -7.19
C GLY A 111 12.18 -32.24 -5.73
N LYS A 112 12.83 -31.18 -5.24
CA LYS A 112 13.40 -31.10 -3.88
C LYS A 112 12.50 -30.37 -2.88
N ALA A 113 11.50 -29.65 -3.37
CA ALA A 113 10.57 -28.86 -2.57
C ALA A 113 9.19 -28.83 -3.22
N GLU A 114 8.18 -28.40 -2.46
CA GLU A 114 6.83 -28.15 -2.94
C GLU A 114 6.49 -26.67 -2.80
N LEU A 115 5.66 -26.16 -3.72
CA LEU A 115 5.15 -24.80 -3.61
C LEU A 115 4.08 -24.73 -2.51
N PRO A 116 3.98 -23.60 -1.80
CA PRO A 116 2.89 -23.39 -0.86
C PRO A 116 1.53 -23.40 -1.59
N PRO A 117 0.41 -23.51 -0.85
CA PRO A 117 -0.91 -23.43 -1.45
C PRO A 117 -1.10 -22.15 -2.27
N LYS A 118 -1.84 -22.25 -3.37
CA LYS A 118 -2.21 -21.08 -4.18
C LYS A 118 -2.89 -20.01 -3.31
N GLY A 119 -2.51 -18.76 -3.53
CA GLY A 119 -2.93 -17.60 -2.75
C GLY A 119 -2.00 -17.28 -1.58
N ALA A 120 -0.99 -18.11 -1.33
CA ALA A 120 -0.01 -17.83 -0.29
C ALA A 120 0.83 -16.58 -0.59
N VAL A 121 1.19 -15.89 0.49
CA VAL A 121 2.20 -14.84 0.47
C VAL A 121 3.57 -15.48 0.61
N ILE A 122 4.48 -15.17 -0.30
CA ILE A 122 5.82 -15.76 -0.39
C ILE A 122 6.90 -14.70 -0.20
N GLY A 123 8.05 -15.12 0.36
CA GLY A 123 9.17 -14.22 0.62
C GLY A 123 8.94 -13.23 1.77
N ALA A 124 7.88 -13.39 2.56
CA ALA A 124 7.58 -12.58 3.73
C ALA A 124 7.04 -13.48 4.86
N GLY A 125 7.06 -13.00 6.11
CA GLY A 125 6.51 -13.74 7.24
C GLY A 125 4.99 -13.64 7.32
N ASN A 126 4.40 -14.32 8.30
CA ASN A 126 2.94 -14.36 8.50
C ASN A 126 2.45 -13.41 9.61
N SER A 127 3.34 -13.04 10.51
CA SER A 127 3.05 -12.14 11.62
C SER A 127 3.26 -10.68 11.22
N THR A 128 3.44 -9.81 12.21
CA THR A 128 3.59 -8.37 12.04
C THR A 128 5.05 -7.93 12.16
N VAL A 129 5.38 -6.73 11.68
CA VAL A 129 6.69 -6.10 11.84
C VAL A 129 7.12 -5.99 13.31
N CYS A 130 6.16 -5.99 14.25
CA CYS A 130 6.46 -5.99 15.68
C CYS A 130 7.28 -7.22 16.12
N ASP A 131 7.18 -8.36 15.46
CA ASP A 131 7.98 -9.55 15.84
C ASP A 131 9.46 -9.40 15.51
N GLU A 132 9.79 -8.54 14.54
CA GLU A 132 11.16 -8.25 14.10
C GLU A 132 11.72 -6.96 14.72
N CYS A 133 10.86 -6.11 15.28
CA CYS A 133 11.23 -4.81 15.81
C CYS A 133 11.85 -4.93 17.20
N THR A 134 13.06 -4.41 17.36
CA THR A 134 13.88 -4.49 18.58
C THR A 134 13.52 -3.46 19.66
N ARG A 135 12.64 -2.50 19.35
CA ARG A 135 12.18 -1.49 20.31
C ARG A 135 11.37 -2.13 21.44
N LYS A 136 11.61 -1.67 22.68
CA LYS A 136 10.94 -2.12 23.91
C LYS A 136 9.48 -1.68 23.91
N ARG A 137 8.60 -2.53 24.47
CA ARG A 137 7.15 -2.29 24.58
C ARG A 137 6.73 -2.48 26.02
N ASN A 138 6.42 -1.38 26.70
CA ASN A 138 6.12 -1.37 28.13
C ASN A 138 5.10 -0.30 28.54
N VAL A 139 4.82 0.69 27.69
CA VAL A 139 3.85 1.75 27.94
C VAL A 139 2.61 1.44 27.10
N LYS A 140 1.70 0.61 27.63
CA LYS A 140 0.56 0.05 26.89
C LYS A 140 -0.58 1.04 26.59
N SER A 141 -0.40 2.33 26.89
CA SER A 141 -1.47 3.33 26.81
C SER A 141 -0.97 4.66 26.23
N ILE A 142 -1.72 5.21 25.28
CA ILE A 142 -1.38 6.41 24.49
C ILE A 142 -2.39 7.52 24.78
N THR A 143 -1.89 8.71 25.05
CA THR A 143 -2.70 9.90 25.36
C THR A 143 -2.74 10.93 24.24
N SER A 144 -1.93 10.79 23.19
CA SER A 144 -1.97 11.67 22.01
C SER A 144 -1.25 11.05 20.81
N PHE A 145 -1.69 11.38 19.60
CA PHE A 145 -0.93 11.11 18.38
C PHE A 145 -0.23 12.37 17.88
N LYS A 146 1.01 12.21 17.41
CA LYS A 146 1.85 13.31 16.90
C LYS A 146 2.58 12.89 15.64
N ARG A 147 2.86 13.87 14.77
CA ARG A 147 3.80 13.67 13.65
C ARG A 147 5.20 13.40 14.21
N ILE A 148 5.96 12.54 13.55
CA ILE A 148 7.33 12.22 13.99
C ILE A 148 8.29 13.43 13.90
N PHE A 149 8.00 14.37 12.99
CA PHE A 149 8.85 15.55 12.77
C PHE A 149 8.84 16.49 13.98
N GLY A 150 10.03 16.85 14.45
CA GLY A 150 10.21 17.80 15.56
C GLY A 150 9.88 17.25 16.94
N GLN A 151 9.69 15.93 17.07
CA GLN A 151 9.48 15.29 18.38
C GLN A 151 10.79 14.71 18.92
N PRO A 152 11.08 14.84 20.23
CA PRO A 152 12.13 14.05 20.85
C PRO A 152 11.69 12.58 20.89
N ILE A 153 12.39 11.73 20.14
CA ILE A 153 12.07 10.30 20.06
C ILE A 153 13.10 9.51 20.88
N ASP A 154 12.60 8.74 21.83
CA ASP A 154 13.40 7.73 22.52
C ASP A 154 13.75 6.61 21.50
N PRO A 155 15.05 6.30 21.30
CA PRO A 155 15.49 5.30 20.34
C PRO A 155 15.18 3.85 20.76
N GLU A 156 14.99 3.57 22.04
CA GLU A 156 14.70 2.24 22.57
C GLU A 156 13.20 1.97 22.69
N LEU A 157 12.40 2.96 23.08
CA LEU A 157 10.96 2.78 23.30
C LEU A 157 10.20 2.62 21.98
N CYS A 158 9.12 1.84 21.99
CA CYS A 158 8.23 1.68 20.85
C CYS A 158 7.71 3.04 20.36
N LEU A 159 7.81 3.29 19.05
CA LEU A 159 7.34 4.56 18.45
C LEU A 159 5.84 4.77 18.66
N LEU A 160 5.04 3.71 18.58
CA LEU A 160 3.60 3.79 18.82
C LEU A 160 3.31 4.21 20.26
N GLU A 161 4.01 3.63 21.24
CA GLU A 161 3.86 3.98 22.66
C GLU A 161 4.29 5.43 22.97
N GLN A 162 5.11 6.03 22.10
CA GLN A 162 5.48 7.45 22.17
C GLN A 162 4.46 8.39 21.49
N GLY A 163 3.33 7.86 21.03
CA GLY A 163 2.32 8.63 20.29
C GLY A 163 2.67 8.87 18.82
N ILE A 164 3.67 8.19 18.26
CA ILE A 164 3.98 8.26 16.83
C ILE A 164 3.20 7.17 16.09
N PRO A 165 2.33 7.51 15.11
CA PRO A 165 1.45 6.54 14.47
C PRO A 165 2.24 5.57 13.57
N CYS A 166 2.66 4.45 14.17
CA CYS A 166 3.49 3.43 13.55
C CYS A 166 2.64 2.23 13.12
N ASN A 167 2.66 1.92 11.83
CA ASN A 167 1.80 0.88 11.26
C ASN A 167 2.34 -0.55 11.44
N GLY A 168 3.46 -0.72 12.17
CA GLY A 168 4.12 -2.01 12.33
C GLY A 168 3.21 -3.09 12.94
N ILE A 169 2.25 -2.68 13.77
CA ILE A 169 1.29 -3.56 14.46
C ILE A 169 0.30 -4.28 13.55
N ALA A 170 0.16 -3.86 12.29
CA ALA A 170 -0.73 -4.49 11.30
C ALA A 170 -0.02 -4.82 9.99
N THR A 171 1.26 -4.47 9.88
CA THR A 171 2.06 -4.66 8.67
C THR A 171 2.76 -5.99 8.72
N ARG A 172 2.71 -6.77 7.64
CA ARG A 172 3.35 -8.08 7.53
C ARG A 172 4.86 -8.00 7.79
N SER A 173 5.39 -8.99 8.50
CA SER A 173 6.81 -9.13 8.78
C SER A 173 7.61 -9.58 7.53
N GLY A 174 8.93 -9.39 7.55
CA GLY A 174 9.86 -9.81 6.50
C GLY A 174 10.86 -8.70 6.14
N CYS A 175 10.54 -7.45 6.46
CA CYS A 175 11.42 -6.32 6.18
C CYS A 175 12.49 -6.09 7.25
N ASN A 176 12.52 -6.91 8.31
CA ASN A 176 13.41 -6.80 9.47
C ASN A 176 13.24 -5.48 10.23
N ALA A 177 12.02 -4.96 10.27
CA ALA A 177 11.67 -3.69 10.94
C ALA A 177 12.65 -2.53 10.64
N ARG A 178 13.11 -2.42 9.39
CA ARG A 178 14.14 -1.43 8.99
C ARG A 178 13.80 0.00 9.38
N CYS A 179 12.56 0.43 9.17
CA CYS A 179 12.18 1.82 9.46
C CYS A 179 12.27 2.11 10.98
N PRO A 180 11.62 1.33 11.87
CA PRO A 180 11.77 1.53 13.32
C PRO A 180 13.21 1.49 13.83
N THR A 181 14.04 0.60 13.27
CA THR A 181 15.47 0.50 13.59
C THR A 181 16.24 1.76 13.19
N ALA A 182 15.87 2.39 12.08
CA ALA A 182 16.43 3.67 11.63
C ALA A 182 15.81 4.90 12.31
N GLY A 183 14.91 4.72 13.29
CA GLY A 183 14.24 5.83 13.97
C GLY A 183 13.02 6.40 13.26
N ALA A 184 12.53 5.75 12.20
CA ALA A 184 11.33 6.14 11.48
C ALA A 184 10.16 5.20 11.78
N GLN A 185 8.93 5.69 11.72
CA GLN A 185 7.76 4.84 11.87
C GLN A 185 7.62 3.87 10.69
N CYS A 186 7.10 2.66 10.95
CA CYS A 186 6.65 1.79 9.88
C CYS A 186 5.45 2.46 9.17
N ILE A 187 5.50 2.50 7.84
CA ILE A 187 4.48 3.15 7.00
C ILE A 187 3.56 2.15 6.29
N GLY A 188 3.77 0.84 6.45
CA GLY A 188 2.84 -0.16 5.94
C GLY A 188 3.11 -0.78 4.58
N CYS A 189 4.31 -0.61 4.01
CA CYS A 189 4.58 -0.99 2.62
C CYS A 189 4.60 -2.51 2.31
N TYR A 190 4.51 -3.35 3.34
CA TYR A 190 4.42 -4.81 3.19
C TYR A 190 2.97 -5.33 3.24
N GLY A 191 2.00 -4.42 3.39
CA GLY A 191 0.60 -4.77 3.46
C GLY A 191 0.22 -5.58 4.70
N PRO A 192 -0.97 -6.21 4.70
CA PRO A 192 -1.54 -6.87 5.87
C PRO A 192 -0.83 -8.18 6.26
N ALA A 193 -0.75 -8.41 7.57
CA ALA A 193 -0.42 -9.72 8.15
C ALA A 193 -1.46 -10.79 7.78
N GLU A 194 -1.15 -12.06 8.03
CA GLU A 194 -2.04 -13.18 7.67
C GLU A 194 -3.42 -13.07 8.37
N GLY A 195 -4.49 -13.42 7.63
CA GLY A 195 -5.87 -13.39 8.14
C GLY A 195 -6.52 -12.00 8.21
N VAL A 196 -5.82 -10.93 7.83
CA VAL A 196 -6.38 -9.57 7.82
C VAL A 196 -7.05 -9.31 6.47
N VAL A 197 -8.36 -9.04 6.51
CA VAL A 197 -9.18 -8.75 5.31
C VAL A 197 -8.96 -7.32 4.81
N ASP A 198 -8.94 -6.35 5.72
CA ASP A 198 -8.73 -4.94 5.40
C ASP A 198 -7.66 -4.36 6.31
N TYR A 199 -6.58 -3.87 5.69
CA TYR A 199 -5.43 -3.36 6.39
C TYR A 199 -5.73 -2.10 7.20
N GLY A 200 -6.44 -1.14 6.60
CA GLY A 200 -6.74 0.12 7.27
C GLY A 200 -7.69 -0.09 8.44
N ALA A 201 -8.71 -0.94 8.28
CA ALA A 201 -9.59 -1.32 9.38
C ALA A 201 -8.83 -2.00 10.54
N ARG A 202 -7.86 -2.87 10.22
CA ARG A 202 -7.00 -3.51 11.23
C ARG A 202 -6.13 -2.50 11.97
N LEU A 203 -5.55 -1.53 11.27
CA LEU A 203 -4.79 -0.45 11.90
C LEU A 203 -5.66 0.43 12.79
N ILE A 204 -6.84 0.83 12.32
CA ILE A 204 -7.79 1.63 13.10
C ILE A 204 -8.14 0.91 14.41
N THR A 205 -8.42 -0.39 14.33
CA THR A 205 -8.67 -1.21 15.53
C THR A 205 -7.45 -1.24 16.45
N GLY A 206 -6.26 -1.41 15.89
CA GLY A 206 -5.00 -1.42 16.64
C GLY A 206 -4.73 -0.11 17.37
N PHE A 207 -4.96 1.03 16.71
CA PHE A 207 -4.75 2.37 17.29
C PHE A 207 -5.82 2.69 18.33
N ALA A 208 -7.10 2.41 18.04
CA ALA A 208 -8.19 2.64 18.99
C ALA A 208 -8.02 1.82 20.29
N SER A 209 -7.46 0.61 20.19
CA SER A 209 -7.28 -0.29 21.35
C SER A 209 -6.21 0.17 22.35
N VAL A 210 -5.35 1.12 21.97
CA VAL A 210 -4.24 1.61 22.81
C VAL A 210 -4.47 3.04 23.32
N ILE A 211 -5.61 3.66 22.97
CA ILE A 211 -5.99 4.98 23.48
C ILE A 211 -6.38 4.86 24.96
N ASP A 212 -5.74 5.66 25.81
CA ASP A 212 -5.96 5.67 27.26
C ASP A 212 -7.12 6.58 27.69
N SER A 213 -8.28 6.42 27.05
CA SER A 213 -9.46 7.18 27.41
C SER A 213 -10.74 6.39 27.19
N LYS A 214 -11.76 6.72 27.99
CA LYS A 214 -13.14 6.23 27.85
C LYS A 214 -14.12 7.38 27.56
N ASP A 215 -13.62 8.62 27.53
CA ASP A 215 -14.42 9.80 27.22
C ASP A 215 -14.43 10.02 25.70
N PRO A 216 -15.60 9.99 25.03
CA PRO A 216 -15.69 10.17 23.58
C PRO A 216 -15.02 11.46 23.08
N ASP A 217 -15.21 12.58 23.80
CA ASP A 217 -14.66 13.88 23.39
C ASP A 217 -13.14 13.93 23.52
N GLU A 218 -12.56 13.17 24.46
CA GLU A 218 -11.11 13.01 24.57
C GLU A 218 -10.55 12.07 23.50
N ILE A 219 -11.25 10.97 23.21
CA ILE A 219 -10.85 10.04 22.14
C ILE A 219 -10.80 10.77 20.78
N ASP A 220 -11.81 11.56 20.45
CA ASP A 220 -11.85 12.34 19.22
C ASP A 220 -10.67 13.32 19.13
N ARG A 221 -10.38 14.04 20.22
CA ARG A 221 -9.19 14.93 20.29
C ARG A 221 -7.87 14.19 20.11
N ILE A 222 -7.75 12.96 20.59
CA ILE A 222 -6.56 12.13 20.40
C ILE A 222 -6.43 11.73 18.93
N LEU A 223 -7.52 11.27 18.32
CA LEU A 223 -7.58 10.85 16.92
C LEU A 223 -7.34 12.01 15.95
N ASP A 224 -7.80 13.23 16.29
CA ASP A 224 -7.51 14.46 15.54
C ASP A 224 -6.01 14.78 15.45
N GLY A 225 -5.18 14.17 16.31
CA GLY A 225 -3.72 14.18 16.18
C GLY A 225 -3.20 13.52 14.89
N ILE A 226 -4.05 12.77 14.18
CA ILE A 226 -3.77 12.15 12.88
C ILE A 226 -4.37 13.02 11.76
N PRO A 227 -3.58 13.91 11.13
CA PRO A 227 -4.10 14.93 10.22
C PRO A 227 -4.58 14.40 8.87
N ASP A 228 -4.14 13.20 8.48
CA ASP A 228 -4.54 12.54 7.24
C ASP A 228 -4.79 11.05 7.53
N PRO A 229 -6.01 10.70 7.97
CA PRO A 229 -6.37 9.31 8.25
C PRO A 229 -6.19 8.40 7.04
N THR A 230 -6.53 8.88 5.83
CA THR A 230 -6.41 8.07 4.61
C THR A 230 -4.95 7.77 4.29
N GLY A 231 -4.07 8.76 4.32
CA GLY A 231 -2.63 8.57 4.12
C GLY A 231 -1.91 7.88 5.28
N GLN A 232 -2.54 7.77 6.45
CA GLN A 232 -2.03 6.97 7.57
C GLN A 232 -2.44 5.50 7.44
N PHE A 233 -3.71 5.21 7.13
CA PHE A 233 -4.26 3.86 7.17
C PHE A 233 -4.29 3.14 5.82
N TYR A 234 -4.30 3.87 4.70
CA TYR A 234 -4.47 3.31 3.36
C TYR A 234 -3.39 3.72 2.35
N ARG A 235 -2.23 4.19 2.83
CA ARG A 235 -1.13 4.71 1.98
C ARG A 235 -0.73 3.79 0.83
N PHE A 236 -0.73 2.48 1.07
CA PHE A 236 -0.28 1.47 0.11
C PHE A 236 -1.39 0.56 -0.40
N ASN A 237 -2.60 0.63 0.16
CA ASN A 237 -3.63 -0.40 -0.07
C ASN A 237 -5.04 0.12 -0.23
N LEU A 238 -5.21 1.41 -0.52
CA LEU A 238 -6.53 1.94 -0.83
C LEU A 238 -7.22 1.14 -1.95
N ALA A 239 -6.52 0.85 -3.05
CA ALA A 239 -7.10 0.12 -4.19
C ALA A 239 -7.47 -1.34 -3.88
N GLY A 240 -6.68 -2.01 -3.03
CA GLY A 240 -6.95 -3.37 -2.54
C GLY A 240 -7.92 -3.46 -1.37
N SER A 241 -8.23 -2.35 -0.70
CA SER A 241 -9.12 -2.30 0.47
C SER A 241 -10.58 -2.64 0.14
N LEU A 242 -11.39 -2.82 1.18
CA LEU A 242 -12.85 -2.94 1.03
C LEU A 242 -13.48 -1.66 0.47
N LEU A 243 -12.86 -0.50 0.71
CA LEU A 243 -13.33 0.80 0.21
C LEU A 243 -13.00 1.00 -1.28
N ARG A 244 -11.83 0.52 -1.73
CA ARG A 244 -11.28 0.58 -3.10
C ARG A 244 -11.00 1.98 -3.64
N ALA A 245 -11.95 2.90 -3.53
CA ALA A 245 -11.91 4.24 -4.10
C ALA A 245 -12.93 5.17 -3.44
N GLY A 246 -12.66 6.48 -3.51
CA GLY A 246 -13.63 7.51 -3.19
C GLY A 246 -14.80 7.52 -4.18
N LYS A 247 -15.95 8.03 -3.73
CA LYS A 247 -17.15 8.13 -4.58
C LYS A 247 -16.92 8.94 -5.87
N SER A 248 -16.09 9.98 -5.77
CA SER A 248 -15.66 10.84 -6.89
C SER A 248 -15.01 10.05 -8.04
N ALA A 249 -14.19 9.05 -7.73
CA ALA A 249 -13.46 8.26 -8.73
C ALA A 249 -14.38 7.37 -9.59
N TRP A 250 -15.56 7.02 -9.08
CA TRP A 250 -16.56 6.22 -9.81
C TRP A 250 -17.49 7.03 -10.70
N ASN A 251 -17.50 8.36 -10.56
CA ASN A 251 -18.34 9.20 -11.38
C ASN A 251 -17.89 9.06 -12.84
N LYS A 252 -18.78 8.47 -13.66
CA LYS A 252 -18.57 8.43 -15.11
C LYS A 252 -18.47 9.87 -15.60
N GLU A 253 -17.37 10.20 -16.24
CA GLU A 253 -17.28 11.42 -17.03
C GLU A 253 -18.40 11.37 -18.07
N LYS A 254 -19.30 12.37 -18.04
CA LYS A 254 -20.07 12.72 -19.22
C LYS A 254 -19.06 13.41 -20.14
N VAL A 255 -18.45 12.64 -21.02
CA VAL A 255 -17.72 13.18 -22.18
C VAL A 255 -18.67 13.97 -23.05
#